data_AF-A0A368FWF1-F1
#
_entry.id   AF-A0A368FWF1-F1
#
_cell.length_a   1.000
_cell.length_b   1.000
_cell.length_c   1.000
_cell.angle_alpha   90.00
_cell.angle_beta   90.00
_cell.angle_gamma   90.00
#
_symmetry.space_group_name_H-M   'P 1'
#
loop_
_entity.id
_entity.type
_entity.pdbx_description
1 polymer ?
#
loop_
_entity_poly.entity_id
_entity_poly.type
_entity_poly.pdbx_seq_one_letter_code
_entity_poly.pdbx_strand_id
1 'polypeptide(L)' 'MHLRGVKATAISRSLGIHRSVVYKTIKRYKDLGTENDRPGRGRPRTVATKSNIKKVRDKVRRNPARSVP' A
#
# COMPACT_ATOMS: atom_id res chain seq x y z
N MET A 1 15.49 -15.07 5.82
CA MET A 1 15.53 -16.55 5.91
C MET A 1 15.22 -17.23 4.57
N HIS A 2 14.12 -16.89 3.87
CA HIS A 2 13.76 -17.57 2.60
C HIS A 2 14.81 -17.41 1.48
N LEU A 3 15.36 -16.21 1.27
CA LEU A 3 16.42 -15.95 0.29
C LEU A 3 17.72 -16.74 0.56
N ARG A 4 17.91 -17.22 1.80
CA ARG A 4 19.04 -18.07 2.20
C ARG A 4 18.74 -19.57 2.01
N GLY A 5 17.68 -19.93 1.29
CA GLY A 5 17.28 -21.32 1.04
C GLY A 5 16.49 -22.00 2.16
N VAL A 6 16.18 -21.30 3.25
CA VAL A 6 15.43 -21.89 4.38
C VAL A 6 13.98 -22.18 3.96
N LYS A 7 13.53 -23.41 4.21
CA LYS A 7 12.16 -23.86 3.92
C LYS A 7 11.13 -23.08 4.76
N ALA A 8 9.97 -22.79 4.19
CA ALA A 8 8.88 -22.06 4.87
C ALA A 8 8.40 -22.75 6.17
N THR A 9 8.48 -24.09 6.23
CA THR A 9 8.18 -24.88 7.43
C THR A 9 9.16 -24.60 8.57
N ALA A 10 10.46 -24.52 8.27
CA ALA A 10 11.49 -24.20 9.25
C ALA A 10 11.34 -22.75 9.74
N ILE A 11 11.03 -21.80 8.85
CA ILE A 11 10.76 -20.40 9.20
C ILE A 11 9.54 -20.28 10.12
N SER A 12 8.47 -21.02 9.81
CA SER A 12 7.26 -21.03 10.63
C SER A 12 7.54 -21.52 12.05
N ARG A 13 8.30 -22.62 12.20
CA ARG A 13 8.71 -23.15 13.50
C ARG A 13 9.64 -22.22 14.26
N SER A 14 10.62 -21.62 13.59
CA SER A 14 11.60 -20.75 14.24
C SER A 14 11.00 -19.43 14.72
N LEU A 15 9.98 -18.92 14.03
CA LEU A 15 9.32 -17.66 14.36
C LEU A 15 7.99 -17.83 15.12
N GLY A 16 7.53 -19.07 15.35
CA GLY A 16 6.25 -19.34 16.01
C GLY A 16 5.02 -18.83 15.25
N ILE A 17 5.15 -18.52 13.95
CA ILE A 17 4.05 -18.00 13.11
C ILE A 17 3.47 -19.08 12.22
N HIS A 18 2.18 -18.97 11.91
CA HIS A 18 1.50 -19.92 11.04
C HIS A 18 2.11 -19.91 9.62
N ARG A 19 2.23 -21.11 9.01
CA ARG A 19 2.84 -21.30 7.67
C ARG A 19 2.21 -20.41 6.59
N SER A 20 0.90 -20.15 6.66
CA SER A 20 0.23 -19.29 5.69
C SER A 20 0.74 -17.84 5.73
N VAL A 21 1.13 -17.33 6.90
CA VAL A 21 1.73 -16.00 7.05
C VAL A 21 3.10 -15.95 6.36
N VAL A 22 3.90 -17.01 6.51
CA VAL A 22 5.20 -17.13 5.83
C VAL A 22 5.02 -17.10 4.31
N TYR A 23 4.11 -17.91 3.77
CA TYR A 23 3.85 -17.94 2.32
C TYR A 23 3.30 -16.60 1.79
N LYS A 24 2.34 -15.97 2.50
CA LYS A 24 1.81 -14.66 2.13
C LYS A 24 2.90 -13.59 2.13
N THR A 25 3.81 -13.62 3.11
CA THR A 25 4.93 -12.68 3.22
C THR A 25 5.94 -12.88 2.09
N ILE A 26 6.32 -14.12 1.81
CA ILE A 26 7.21 -14.46 0.68
C ILE A 26 6.59 -14.00 -0.65
N LYS A 27 5.30 -14.26 -0.87
CA LYS A 27 4.60 -13.82 -2.08
C LYS A 27 4.57 -12.30 -2.18
N ARG A 28 4.22 -11.59 -1.10
CA ARG A 28 4.22 -10.12 -1.07
C ARG A 28 5.58 -9.55 -1.40
N TYR A 29 6.65 -10.11 -0.85
CA TYR A 29 8.01 -9.69 -1.16
C TYR A 29 8.38 -9.92 -2.64
N LYS A 30 7.99 -11.06 -3.23
CA LYS A 30 8.20 -11.31 -4.67
C LYS A 30 7.41 -10.34 -5.56
N ASP A 31 6.19 -9.98 -5.16
CA ASP A 31 5.34 -9.05 -5.92
C ASP A 31 5.85 -7.60 -5.83
N LEU A 32 6.30 -7.15 -4.65
CA LEU A 32 6.60 -5.73 -4.37
C LEU A 32 8.09 -5.40 -4.34
N GLY A 33 8.96 -6.39 -4.16
CA GLY A 33 10.40 -6.19 -3.93
C GLY A 33 10.75 -5.48 -2.62
N THR A 34 9.77 -5.28 -1.73
CA THR A 34 9.96 -4.56 -0.46
C THR A 34 9.34 -5.31 0.71
N GLU A 35 9.80 -5.01 1.93
CA GLU A 35 9.26 -5.57 3.17
C GLU A 35 7.99 -4.83 3.65
N ASN A 36 7.70 -3.67 3.05
CA ASN A 36 6.54 -2.85 3.36
C ASN A 36 5.22 -3.57 3.09
N ASP A 37 4.15 -3.10 3.73
CA ASP A 37 2.81 -3.61 3.43
C ASP A 37 2.36 -3.17 2.03
N ARG A 38 1.34 -3.86 1.48
CA ARG A 38 0.86 -3.57 0.13
C ARG A 38 0.29 -2.14 0.07
N PRO A 39 0.72 -1.31 -0.90
CA PRO A 39 0.18 0.04 -1.04
C PRO A 39 -1.33 -0.02 -1.34
N GLY A 40 -2.06 1.00 -0.90
CA GLY A 40 -3.52 1.08 -1.10
C GLY A 40 -4.33 0.24 -0.13
N ARG A 41 -3.73 -0.27 0.95
CA ARG A 41 -4.49 -0.86 2.06
C ARG A 41 -5.30 0.21 2.79
N GLY A 42 -6.52 -0.15 3.19
CA GLY A 42 -7.45 0.76 3.86
C GLY A 42 -8.39 1.48 2.89
N ARG A 43 -9.10 2.51 3.39
CA ARG A 43 -10.09 3.25 2.61
C ARG A 43 -9.39 4.18 1.61
N PRO A 44 -9.73 4.15 0.32
CA PRO A 44 -9.22 5.11 -0.65
C PRO A 44 -9.55 6.54 -0.25
N ARG A 45 -8.63 7.48 -0.53
CA ARG A 45 -8.91 8.93 -0.36
C ARG A 45 -10.04 9.34 -1.29
N THR A 46 -11.18 9.75 -0.73
CA THR A 46 -12.36 10.19 -1.50
C THR A 46 -12.36 11.70 -1.77
N VAL A 47 -11.73 12.50 -0.90
CA VAL A 47 -11.73 13.97 -0.99
C VAL A 47 -10.77 14.45 -2.09
N ALA A 48 -9.52 14.00 -2.07
CA ALA A 48 -8.45 14.45 -2.97
C ALA A 48 -8.33 13.59 -4.24
N THR A 49 -9.46 13.22 -4.86
CA THR A 49 -9.43 12.52 -6.16
C THR A 49 -8.94 13.47 -7.26
N LYS A 50 -8.37 12.92 -8.35
CA LYS A 50 -7.96 13.71 -9.52
C LYS A 50 -9.09 14.58 -10.07
N SER A 51 -10.32 14.06 -10.05
CA SER A 51 -11.53 14.78 -10.47
C SER A 51 -11.83 15.97 -9.55
N ASN A 52 -11.79 15.76 -8.23
CA ASN A 52 -12.04 16.83 -7.27
C ASN A 52 -10.95 17.92 -7.31
N ILE A 53 -9.68 17.51 -7.40
CA ILE A 53 -8.55 18.45 -7.56
C ILE A 53 -8.73 19.28 -8.84
N LYS A 54 -9.11 18.65 -9.96
CA LYS A 54 -9.39 19.36 -11.21
C LYS A 54 -10.54 20.36 -11.03
N LYS A 55 -11.65 19.93 -10.42
CA LYS A 55 -12.82 20.80 -10.17
C LYS A 55 -12.46 22.02 -9.31
N VAL A 56 -11.65 21.84 -8.26
CA VAL A 56 -11.19 22.94 -7.40
C VAL A 56 -10.28 23.88 -8.19
N ARG A 57 -9.29 23.35 -8.92
CA ARG A 57 -8.39 24.13 -9.77
C ARG A 57 -9.14 24.97 -10.80
N ASP A 58 -10.12 24.37 -11.49
CA ASP A 58 -10.92 25.03 -12.51
C ASP A 58 -11.81 26.14 -11.89
N LYS A 59 -12.31 25.94 -10.65
CA LYS A 59 -13.06 26.97 -9.91
C LYS A 59 -12.20 28.17 -9.56
N VAL A 60 -11.00 27.95 -9.01
CA VAL A 60 -10.04 29.01 -8.65
C VAL A 60 -9.59 29.77 -9.89
N ARG A 61 -9.28 29.07 -10.99
CA ARG A 61 -8.92 29.71 -12.26
C ARG A 61 -10.04 30.61 -12.81
N ARG A 62 -11.30 30.19 -12.70
CA ARG A 62 -12.45 30.95 -13.20
C ARG A 62 -12.71 32.21 -12.37
N ASN A 63 -12.53 32.15 -11.06
CA ASN A 63 -12.70 33.29 -10.16
C ASN A 63 -11.56 33.31 -9.12
N PRO A 64 -10.47 34.05 -9.38
CA PRO A 64 -9.29 34.08 -8.51
C PRO A 64 -9.56 34.70 -7.13
N ALA A 65 -10.53 35.61 -7.02
CA ALA A 65 -10.92 36.22 -5.74
C ALA A 65 -11.69 35.22 -4.84
N ARG A 66 -12.09 34.07 -5.38
CA ARG A 66 -12.74 33.01 -4.63
C ARG A 66 -11.67 32.17 -3.92
N SER A 67 -11.47 32.42 -2.63
CA SER A 67 -10.64 31.57 -1.78
C SER A 67 -11.28 30.20 -1.58
N VAL A 68 -10.44 29.19 -1.36
CA VAL A 68 -10.87 27.90 -0.83
C VAL A 68 -11.01 28.09 0.69
N PRO A 69 -12.19 27.89 1.30
CA PRO A 69 -12.31 27.89 2.75
C PRO A 69 -11.54 26.71 3.37
#